data_AF-V4LR99-F1
#
_entry.id   AF-V4LR99-F1
#
_cell.length_a   1.000
_cell.length_b   1.000
_cell.length_c   1.000
_cell.angle_alpha   90.00
_cell.angle_beta   90.00
_cell.angle_gamma   90.00
#
_symmetry.space_group_name_H-M   'P 1'
#
loop_
_entity.id
_entity.type
_entity.pdbx_description
1 polymer ?
#
loop_
_entity_poly.entity_id
_entity_poly.type
_entity_poly.pdbx_seq_one_letter_code
_entity_poly.pdbx_strand_id
1 'polypeptide(L)'
;MWNLEAEERGISLPVLRPLIGMDKEEIVALARRVGTYDISARVPEYCAVAQESTTRASPEDVDEAERAMGLDYRGLIEGAEVYVVGRAEVVRVDGQRAAEGEAEKRSTSPDIVSS
;
A
#
# COMPACT_ATOMS: atom_id res chain seq x y z
N MET A 1 7.48 -11.91 -11.07
CA MET A 1 8.07 -10.58 -10.83
C MET A 1 8.44 -10.55 -9.37
N TRP A 2 9.65 -11.02 -9.03
CA TRP A 2 9.99 -11.51 -7.69
C TRP A 2 9.77 -10.49 -6.56
N ASN A 3 10.34 -9.30 -6.68
CA ASN A 3 10.25 -8.31 -5.60
C ASN A 3 8.81 -7.84 -5.38
N LEU A 4 8.04 -7.53 -6.44
CA LEU A 4 6.66 -7.09 -6.25
C LEU A 4 5.78 -8.18 -5.62
N GLU A 5 6.03 -9.45 -5.94
CA GLU A 5 5.34 -10.58 -5.31
C GLU A 5 5.70 -10.71 -3.82
N ALA A 6 6.99 -10.59 -3.49
CA ALA A 6 7.47 -10.66 -2.11
C ALA A 6 6.87 -9.53 -1.24
N GLU A 7 6.84 -8.30 -1.76
CA GLU A 7 6.28 -7.12 -1.07
C GLU A 7 4.75 -7.20 -0.88
N GLU A 8 4.05 -7.97 -1.71
CA GLU A 8 2.60 -8.09 -1.65
C GLU A 8 2.10 -9.26 -0.80
N ARG A 9 3.01 -10.07 -0.28
CA ARG A 9 2.63 -11.26 0.48
C ARG A 9 1.87 -10.86 1.74
N GLY A 10 0.64 -11.38 1.86
CA GLY A 10 -0.25 -11.06 2.99
C GLY A 10 -1.20 -9.88 2.75
N ILE A 11 -1.10 -9.19 1.60
CA ILE A 11 -2.06 -8.15 1.22
C ILE A 11 -3.30 -8.82 0.60
N SER A 12 -4.46 -8.66 1.24
CA SER A 12 -5.74 -9.19 0.74
C SER A 12 -6.47 -8.26 -0.22
N LEU A 13 -6.07 -7.00 -0.30
CA LEU A 13 -6.64 -5.98 -1.17
C LEU A 13 -5.89 -5.90 -2.51
N PRO A 14 -6.59 -5.58 -3.61
CA PRO A 14 -5.92 -5.39 -4.89
C PRO A 14 -5.00 -4.17 -4.87
N VAL A 15 -3.73 -4.36 -5.20
CA VAL A 15 -2.74 -3.29 -5.36
C VAL A 15 -2.75 -2.80 -6.81
N LEU A 16 -3.28 -1.60 -7.02
CA LEU A 16 -3.30 -0.97 -8.34
C LEU A 16 -1.95 -0.31 -8.62
N ARG A 17 -1.36 -0.59 -9.80
CA ARG A 17 -0.12 0.05 -10.27
C ARG A 17 -0.33 0.81 -11.58
N PRO A 18 -0.97 2.00 -11.55
CA PRO A 18 -1.31 2.76 -12.76
C PRO A 18 -0.12 3.10 -13.66
N LEU A 19 1.09 3.16 -13.09
CA LEU A 19 2.31 3.57 -13.78
C LEU A 19 3.19 2.38 -14.22
N ILE A 20 2.77 1.12 -14.02
CA ILE A 20 3.64 -0.06 -14.22
C ILE A 20 4.16 -0.23 -15.66
N GLY A 21 3.43 0.31 -16.63
CA GLY A 21 3.77 0.25 -18.05
C GLY A 21 4.27 1.57 -18.63
N MET A 22 4.45 2.60 -17.81
CA MET A 22 4.91 3.92 -18.27
C MET A 22 6.43 4.02 -18.12
N ASP A 23 7.07 4.70 -19.06
CA ASP A 23 8.46 5.10 -18.92
C ASP A 23 8.63 6.33 -18.00
N LYS A 24 9.88 6.69 -17.73
CA LYS A 24 10.19 7.78 -16.80
C LYS A 24 9.74 9.13 -17.36
N GLU A 25 9.91 9.35 -18.66
CA GLU A 25 9.58 10.58 -19.36
C GLU A 25 8.07 10.83 -19.34
N GLU A 26 7.26 9.79 -19.57
CA GLU A 26 5.80 9.82 -19.48
C GLU A 26 5.33 10.16 -18.06
N ILE A 27 5.92 9.53 -17.04
CA ILE A 27 5.60 9.79 -15.64
C ILE A 27 5.95 11.24 -15.27
N VAL A 28 7.12 11.73 -15.69
CA VAL A 28 7.55 13.11 -15.45
C VAL A 28 6.64 14.12 -16.16
N ALA A 29 6.26 13.85 -17.41
CA ALA A 29 5.32 14.69 -18.16
C ALA A 29 3.95 14.74 -17.47
N LEU A 30 3.45 13.60 -16.98
CA LEU A 30 2.23 13.53 -16.19
C LEU A 30 2.35 14.34 -14.89
N ALA A 31 3.44 14.19 -14.14
CA ALA A 31 3.71 14.93 -12.90
C ALA A 31 3.73 16.45 -13.12
N ARG A 32 4.32 16.92 -14.22
CA ARG A 32 4.28 18.35 -14.59
C ARG A 32 2.87 18.82 -14.93
N ARG A 33 2.12 18.02 -15.68
CA ARG A 33 0.73 18.33 -16.05
C ARG A 33 -0.20 18.42 -14.84
N VAL A 34 -0.01 17.58 -13.82
CA VAL A 34 -0.82 17.60 -12.59
C VAL A 34 -0.24 18.50 -11.48
N GLY A 35 0.92 19.12 -11.72
CA GLY A 35 1.54 20.07 -10.80
C GLY A 35 2.29 19.47 -9.61
N THR A 36 2.62 18.16 -9.63
CA THR A 36 3.37 17.50 -8.54
C THR A 36 4.87 17.43 -8.77
N TYR A 37 5.36 17.80 -9.96
CA TYR A 37 6.77 17.67 -10.30
C TYR A 37 7.70 18.41 -9.31
N ASP A 38 7.45 19.69 -9.03
CA ASP A 38 8.38 20.51 -8.24
C ASP A 38 8.47 20.07 -6.77
N ILE A 39 7.41 19.48 -6.22
CA ILE A 39 7.41 18.93 -4.86
C ILE A 39 8.14 17.59 -4.82
N SER A 40 7.88 16.70 -5.78
CA SER A 40 8.52 15.38 -5.84
C SER A 40 10.01 15.49 -6.14
N ALA A 41 10.43 16.46 -6.96
CA ALA A 41 11.84 16.68 -7.29
C ALA A 41 12.70 17.16 -6.12
N ARG A 42 12.09 17.64 -5.02
CA ARG A 42 12.81 18.08 -3.81
C ARG A 42 13.03 16.96 -2.80
N VAL A 43 12.45 15.78 -3.02
CA VAL A 43 12.61 14.64 -2.10
C VAL A 43 14.08 14.22 -2.10
N PRO A 44 14.75 14.24 -0.94
CA PRO A 44 16.15 13.82 -0.87
C PRO A 44 16.29 12.34 -1.20
N GLU A 45 17.29 11.99 -2.00
CA GLU A 45 17.62 10.60 -2.28
C GLU A 45 18.30 9.97 -1.06
N TYR A 46 17.72 8.91 -0.52
CA TYR A 46 18.26 8.16 0.61
C TYR A 46 19.01 6.90 0.16
N CYS A 47 19.87 7.04 -0.86
CA CYS A 47 20.72 5.95 -1.36
C CYS A 47 21.64 5.33 -0.29
N ALA A 48 21.83 6.02 0.85
CA ALA A 48 22.58 5.51 2.00
C ALA A 48 21.84 4.40 2.78
N VAL A 49 20.53 4.25 2.61
CA VAL A 49 19.71 3.29 3.39
C VAL A 49 19.83 1.86 2.84
N ALA A 50 20.16 1.69 1.55
CA ALA A 50 20.37 0.39 0.94
C ALA A 50 21.62 0.43 0.06
N GLN A 51 22.74 -0.08 0.58
CA GLN A 51 24.03 -0.13 -0.13
C GLN A 51 24.03 -1.18 -1.25
N GLU A 52 23.28 -2.28 -1.07
CA GLU A 52 23.13 -3.36 -2.04
C GLU A 52 21.65 -3.74 -2.18
N SER A 53 21.16 -3.88 -3.42
CA SER A 53 19.76 -4.18 -3.70
C SER A 53 19.57 -5.59 -4.26
N THR A 54 18.61 -6.33 -3.70
CA THR A 54 18.21 -7.65 -4.19
C THR A 54 17.27 -7.49 -5.37
N THR A 55 17.63 -8.04 -6.54
CA THR A 55 16.79 -7.98 -7.76
C THR A 55 15.80 -9.15 -7.88
N ARG A 56 15.95 -10.17 -7.03
CA ARG A 56 15.12 -11.38 -6.99
C ARG A 56 14.90 -11.83 -5.55
N ALA A 57 13.99 -11.17 -4.85
CA ALA A 57 13.62 -11.55 -3.49
C ALA A 57 12.75 -12.81 -3.47
N SER A 58 12.95 -13.66 -2.46
CA SER A 58 12.00 -14.70 -2.07
C SER A 58 11.16 -14.18 -0.89
N PRO A 59 9.84 -14.42 -0.88
CA PRO A 59 9.02 -14.02 0.26
C PRO A 59 9.41 -14.71 1.58
N GLU A 60 9.97 -15.92 1.51
CA GLU A 60 10.48 -16.64 2.67
C GLU A 60 11.70 -15.95 3.30
N ASP A 61 12.61 -15.42 2.47
CA ASP A 61 13.78 -14.66 2.95
C ASP A 61 13.34 -13.36 3.64
N VAL A 62 12.30 -12.70 3.12
CA VAL A 62 11.72 -11.49 3.71
C VAL A 62 11.09 -11.81 5.07
N ASP A 63 10.29 -12.88 5.16
CA ASP A 63 9.69 -13.32 6.43
C ASP A 63 10.75 -13.60 7.51
N GLU A 64 11.87 -14.21 7.14
CA GLU A 64 12.96 -14.49 8.07
C GLU A 64 13.64 -13.21 8.55
N ALA A 65 13.93 -12.29 7.64
CA ALA A 65 14.50 -10.98 7.97
C ALA A 65 13.57 -10.18 8.89
N GLU A 66 12.26 -10.15 8.62
CA GLU A 66 11.27 -9.49 9.46
C GLU A 66 11.19 -10.07 10.87
N ARG A 67 11.19 -11.41 10.99
CA ARG A 67 11.22 -12.08 12.31
C ARG A 67 12.49 -11.73 13.09
N ALA A 68 13.64 -11.69 12.41
CA ALA A 68 14.91 -11.35 13.04
C ALA A 68 14.95 -9.90 13.54
N MET A 69 14.23 -8.98 12.88
CA MET A 69 14.11 -7.58 13.30
C MET A 69 13.22 -7.39 14.55
N GLY A 70 12.31 -8.33 14.84
CA GLY A 70 11.49 -8.29 16.06
C GLY A 70 10.60 -7.05 16.17
N LEU A 71 10.06 -6.56 15.05
CA LEU A 71 9.29 -5.32 14.98
C LEU A 71 7.91 -5.46 15.64
N ASP A 72 7.53 -4.48 16.45
CA ASP A 72 6.15 -4.33 16.92
C ASP A 72 5.31 -3.56 15.88
N TYR A 73 4.80 -4.27 14.88
CA TYR A 73 3.98 -3.68 13.83
C TYR A 73 2.76 -2.94 14.36
N ARG A 74 2.14 -3.43 15.46
CA ARG A 74 0.96 -2.80 16.05
C ARG A 74 1.33 -1.44 16.63
N GLY A 75 2.38 -1.39 17.46
CA GLY A 75 2.86 -0.13 18.02
C GLY A 75 3.27 0.89 16.95
N LEU A 76 3.90 0.43 15.87
CA LEU A 76 4.27 1.28 14.73
C LEU A 76 3.04 1.87 14.01
N ILE A 77 2.00 1.06 13.79
CA ILE A 77 0.76 1.50 13.14
C ILE A 77 0.00 2.48 14.03
N GLU A 78 -0.12 2.20 15.32
CA GLU A 78 -0.80 3.08 16.29
C GLU A 78 -0.10 4.45 16.42
N GLY A 79 1.22 4.49 16.20
CA GLY A 79 1.99 5.74 16.17
C GLY A 79 1.98 6.49 14.82
N ALA A 80 1.35 5.94 13.78
CA ALA A 80 1.44 6.50 12.44
C ALA A 80 0.45 7.67 12.21
N GLU A 81 0.92 8.68 11.47
CA GLU A 81 0.08 9.77 10.94
C GLU A 81 -0.33 9.47 9.50
N VAL A 82 -1.64 9.47 9.22
CA VAL A 82 -2.17 9.22 7.87
C VAL A 82 -2.54 10.54 7.20
N TYR A 83 -1.93 10.80 6.06
CA TYR A 83 -2.20 11.98 5.25
C TYR A 83 -3.19 11.63 4.11
N VAL A 84 -4.40 12.19 4.16
CA VAL A 84 -5.40 11.98 3.11
C VAL A 84 -5.19 12.98 1.97
N VAL A 85 -4.58 12.49 0.89
CA VAL A 85 -4.31 13.28 -0.31
C VAL A 85 -5.64 13.70 -0.95
N GLY A 86 -5.80 15.01 -1.18
CA GLY A 86 -7.01 15.62 -1.75
C GLY A 86 -7.99 16.22 -0.74
N ARG A 87 -7.82 15.96 0.57
CA ARG A 87 -8.58 16.62 1.64
C ARG A 87 -7.73 17.45 2.60
N ALA A 88 -6.39 17.35 2.49
CA ALA A 88 -5.45 18.01 3.41
C ALA A 88 -5.77 17.73 4.89
N GLU A 89 -6.33 16.55 5.17
CA GLU A 89 -6.69 16.07 6.49
C GLU A 89 -5.65 15.06 6.96
N VAL A 90 -5.20 15.20 8.20
CA VAL A 90 -4.37 14.21 8.89
C VAL A 90 -5.28 13.42 9.82
N VAL A 91 -5.29 12.10 9.64
CA VAL A 91 -6.06 11.17 10.46
C VAL A 91 -5.06 10.33 11.26
N ARG A 92 -5.31 10.16 12.55
CA ARG A 92 -4.57 9.19 13.36
C ARG A 92 -5.12 7.80 13.09
N VAL A 93 -4.26 6.79 13.04
CA VAL A 93 -4.74 5.42 12.91
C VAL A 93 -5.38 4.98 14.23
N ASP A 94 -6.70 5.17 14.36
CA ASP A 94 -7.46 4.54 15.43
C ASP A 94 -7.58 3.05 15.09
N GLY A 95 -6.94 2.20 15.89
CA GLY A 95 -6.73 0.76 15.63
C GLY A 95 -7.98 -0.14 15.59
N GLN A 96 -9.15 0.37 15.20
CA GLN A 96 -10.40 -0.39 15.12
C GLN A 96 -11.24 -0.01 13.89
N ARG A 97 -11.09 -0.78 12.79
CA ARG A 97 -12.15 -1.12 11.81
C ARG A 97 -11.62 -2.11 10.77
N ALA A 98 -11.50 -3.38 11.15
CA ALA A 98 -11.30 -4.47 10.18
C ALA A 98 -12.07 -5.75 10.54
N ALA A 99 -13.03 -5.68 11.46
CA ALA A 99 -13.78 -6.84 11.92
C ALA A 99 -15.29 -6.60 12.01
N GLU A 100 -15.89 -5.86 11.08
CA GLU A 100 -17.34 -5.69 11.00
C GLU A 100 -17.72 -5.47 9.52
N GLY A 101 -18.01 -6.56 8.79
CA GLY A 101 -18.38 -6.45 7.37
C GLY A 101 -18.83 -7.74 6.69
N GLU A 102 -18.58 -8.93 7.25
CA GLU A 102 -18.97 -10.21 6.62
C GLU A 102 -20.15 -10.93 7.30
N ALA A 103 -20.78 -10.33 8.31
CA ALA A 103 -21.88 -10.96 9.04
C ALA A 103 -23.25 -10.31 8.78
N GLU A 104 -23.53 -9.78 7.59
CA GLU A 104 -24.89 -9.33 7.26
C GLU A 104 -25.16 -9.38 5.75
N LYS A 105 -25.33 -10.59 5.20
CA LYS A 105 -25.96 -10.86 3.89
C LYS A 105 -26.24 -12.36 3.72
N ARG A 106 -26.94 -12.95 4.68
CA ARG A 106 -27.53 -14.29 4.51
C ARG A 106 -28.79 -14.44 5.37
N SER A 107 -29.73 -13.52 5.22
CA SER A 107 -31.11 -13.68 5.73
C SER A 107 -32.01 -12.59 5.17
N THR A 108 -32.29 -12.64 3.87
CA THR A 108 -33.59 -12.17 3.37
C THR A 108 -33.81 -12.75 1.98
N SER A 109 -34.50 -13.90 1.97
CA SER A 109 -35.35 -14.26 0.84
C SER A 109 -36.40 -13.16 0.68
N PRO A 110 -36.72 -12.78 -0.57
CA PRO A 110 -38.10 -12.50 -0.88
C PRO A 110 -38.55 -13.36 -2.06
N ASP A 111 -39.65 -14.04 -1.82
CA ASP A 111 -40.55 -14.56 -2.83
C ASP A 111 -40.84 -13.52 -3.92
N ILE A 112 -40.75 -13.93 -5.18
CA ILE A 112 -41.52 -13.30 -6.26
C ILE A 112 -42.22 -14.42 -7.03
N VAL A 113 -43.54 -14.48 -6.82
CA VAL A 113 -44.51 -15.24 -7.61
C VAL A 113 -44.98 -14.40 -8.79
N SER A 114 -45.39 -15.12 -9.86
CA SER A 114 -46.18 -14.72 -11.03
C SER A 114 -45.34 -14.22 -12.23
N SER A 115 -45.49 -14.74 -13.45
CA SER A 115 -46.65 -15.37 -14.12
C SER A 115 -46.23 -16.45 -15.10
#